data_AF-A0ABD5Q0Q7-F1
#
_entry.id   AF-A0ABD5Q0Q7-F1
#
_cell.length_a   1.000
_cell.length_b   1.000
_cell.length_c   1.000
_cell.angle_alpha   90.00
_cell.angle_beta   90.00
_cell.angle_gamma   90.00
#
_symmetry.space_group_name_H-M   'P 1'
#
loop_
_entity.id
_entity.type
_entity.pdbx_description
1 polymer ?
#
loop_
_entity_poly.entity_id
_entity_poly.type
_entity_poly.pdbx_seq_one_letter_code
_entity_poly.pdbx_strand_id
1 'polypeptide(L)'
;MFGQFQTRRDNVAVALAPLAVFTVVLTPLLAGPLPVALAAFLVLAVNTSGAIGDLYLSWRLFRMPEGALLYDVDIRHSYVFSPES
;
A
#
# COMPACT_ATOMS: atom_id res chain seq x y z
N MET A 1 -7.86 -8.05 6.10
CA MET A 1 -9.08 -8.65 6.70
C MET A 1 -8.73 -9.02 8.13
N PHE A 2 -9.54 -8.64 9.11
CA PHE A 2 -9.23 -8.96 10.51
C PHE A 2 -9.46 -10.45 10.80
N GLY A 3 -8.72 -11.00 11.76
CA GLY A 3 -8.91 -12.37 12.22
C GLY A 3 -8.35 -13.45 11.30
N GLN A 4 -7.39 -13.10 10.42
CA GLN A 4 -6.78 -14.04 9.48
C GLN A 4 -5.27 -13.83 9.41
N PHE A 5 -4.54 -14.93 9.21
CA PHE A 5 -3.11 -14.87 8.91
C PHE A 5 -2.89 -14.37 7.50
N GLN A 6 -2.02 -13.39 7.35
CA GLN A 6 -1.63 -12.80 6.08
C GLN A 6 -0.12 -12.86 5.94
N THR A 7 0.36 -13.18 4.74
CA THR A 7 1.80 -13.18 4.49
C THR A 7 2.31 -11.75 4.37
N ARG A 8 3.61 -11.53 4.65
CA ARG A 8 4.25 -10.23 4.39
C ARG A 8 4.08 -9.78 2.93
N ARG A 9 4.06 -10.71 1.97
CA ARG A 9 3.98 -10.42 0.54
C ARG A 9 2.59 -9.90 0.15
N ASP A 10 1.54 -10.56 0.64
CA ASP A 10 0.16 -10.14 0.38
C ASP A 10 -0.11 -8.76 0.98
N ASN A 11 0.37 -8.51 2.21
CA ASN A 11 0.24 -7.21 2.85
C ASN A 11 0.96 -6.09 2.10
N VAL A 12 2.17 -6.35 1.59
CA VAL A 12 2.88 -5.39 0.73
C VAL A 12 2.08 -5.11 -0.55
N ALA A 13 1.56 -6.16 -1.20
CA ALA A 13 0.79 -6.00 -2.42
C ALA A 13 -0.48 -5.15 -2.19
N VAL A 14 -1.21 -5.41 -1.10
CA VAL A 14 -2.39 -4.62 -0.73
C VAL A 14 -2.03 -3.17 -0.39
N ALA A 15 -0.96 -2.95 0.37
CA ALA A 15 -0.51 -1.60 0.72
C ALA A 15 -0.10 -0.77 -0.51
N LEU A 16 0.61 -1.37 -1.47
CA LEU A 16 1.07 -0.67 -2.67
C LEU A 16 0.01 -0.55 -3.77
N ALA A 17 -1.06 -1.35 -3.73
CA ALA A 17 -2.05 -1.40 -4.81
C ALA A 17 -2.70 -0.03 -5.11
N PRO A 18 -3.20 0.76 -4.15
CA PRO A 18 -3.79 2.06 -4.45
C PRO A 18 -2.81 3.01 -5.11
N LEU A 19 -1.57 3.10 -4.59
CA LEU A 19 -0.52 3.95 -5.15
C LEU A 19 -0.20 3.55 -6.60
N ALA A 20 0.02 2.26 -6.84
CA ALA A 20 0.36 1.76 -8.17
C ALA A 20 -0.79 1.97 -9.18
N VAL A 21 -2.02 1.62 -8.80
CA VAL A 21 -3.19 1.71 -9.69
C VAL A 21 -3.48 3.16 -10.06
N PHE A 22 -3.57 4.08 -9.08
CA PHE A 22 -3.81 5.48 -9.39
C PHE A 22 -2.68 6.09 -10.20
N THR A 23 -1.42 5.79 -9.87
CA THR A 23 -0.27 6.30 -10.63
C THR A 23 -0.33 5.84 -12.09
N VAL A 24 -0.53 4.55 -12.34
CA VAL A 24 -0.53 3.99 -13.71
C VAL A 24 -1.71 4.51 -14.53
N VAL A 25 -2.91 4.60 -13.95
CA VAL A 25 -4.12 5.02 -14.67
C VAL A 25 -4.15 6.53 -14.92
N LEU A 26 -3.75 7.34 -13.94
CA LEU A 26 -3.93 8.79 -14.00
C LEU A 26 -2.74 9.52 -14.64
N THR A 27 -1.53 8.97 -14.60
CA THR A 27 -0.35 9.62 -15.21
C THR A 27 -0.56 9.89 -16.71
N PRO A 28 -1.08 8.96 -17.53
CA PRO A 28 -1.38 9.25 -18.94
C PRO A 28 -2.39 10.39 -19.15
N LEU A 29 -3.34 10.57 -18.22
CA LEU A 29 -4.37 11.61 -18.32
C LEU A 29 -3.79 13.03 -18.15
N LEU A 30 -2.57 13.17 -17.62
CA LEU A 30 -1.87 14.45 -17.53
C LEU A 30 -1.52 15.03 -18.92
N ALA A 31 -1.47 14.20 -19.96
CA ALA A 31 -1.28 14.65 -21.34
C ALA A 31 -2.60 15.08 -22.03
N GLY A 32 -3.74 14.99 -21.34
CA GLY A 32 -5.06 15.33 -21.86
C GLY A 32 -5.41 16.83 -21.76
N PRO A 33 -6.67 17.20 -22.07
CA PRO A 33 -7.16 18.57 -21.92
C PRO A 33 -7.00 19.09 -20.51
N LEU A 34 -6.78 20.41 -20.35
CA LEU A 34 -6.47 21.04 -19.06
C LEU A 34 -7.41 20.64 -17.90
N PRO A 35 -8.75 20.56 -18.06
CA PRO A 35 -9.63 20.13 -16.97
C PRO A 35 -9.38 18.69 -16.52
N VAL A 36 -9.08 17.79 -17.46
CA VAL A 36 -8.79 16.37 -17.20
C VAL A 36 -7.42 16.24 -16.51
N ALA A 37 -6.42 16.94 -17.03
CA ALA A 37 -5.08 16.95 -16.45
C ALA A 37 -5.08 17.49 -15.02
N LEU A 38 -5.83 18.57 -14.74
CA LEU A 38 -5.97 19.11 -13.38
C LEU A 38 -6.65 18.14 -12.43
N ALA A 39 -7.74 17.49 -12.85
CA ALA A 39 -8.42 16.49 -12.02
C ALA A 39 -7.50 15.30 -11.71
N ALA A 40 -6.81 14.75 -12.72
CA ALA A 40 -5.84 13.68 -12.55
C ALA A 40 -4.69 14.08 -11.63
N PHE A 41 -4.15 15.29 -11.79
CA PHE A 41 -3.09 15.83 -10.94
C PHE A 41 -3.51 15.91 -9.47
N LEU A 42 -4.71 16.44 -9.18
CA LEU A 42 -5.20 16.54 -7.80
C LEU A 42 -5.34 15.17 -7.14
N VAL A 43 -5.87 14.19 -7.87
CA VAL A 43 -6.00 12.82 -7.34
C VAL A 43 -4.63 12.20 -7.11
N LEU A 44 -3.69 12.35 -8.04
CA LEU A 44 -2.30 11.89 -7.88
C LEU A 44 -1.61 12.56 -6.68
N ALA A 45 -1.81 13.87 -6.48
CA ALA A 45 -1.20 14.62 -5.38
C ALA A 45 -1.71 14.13 -4.02
N VAL A 46 -3.04 13.93 -3.90
CA VAL A 46 -3.65 13.39 -2.68
C VAL A 46 -3.21 11.94 -2.45
N ASN A 47 -3.23 11.10 -3.49
CA ASN A 47 -2.80 9.70 -3.39
C ASN A 47 -1.33 9.58 -2.98
N THR A 48 -0.44 10.37 -3.58
CA THR A 48 1.00 10.35 -3.25
C THR A 48 1.24 10.81 -1.81
N SER A 49 0.53 11.84 -1.36
CA SER A 49 0.65 12.34 0.02
C SER A 49 0.12 11.33 1.05
N GLY A 50 -1.00 10.67 0.76
CA GLY A 50 -1.57 9.61 1.61
C GLY A 50 -0.73 8.34 1.65
N ALA A 51 -0.03 8.00 0.56
CA ALA A 51 0.74 6.77 0.43
C ALA A 51 2.00 6.69 1.31
N ILE A 52 2.38 7.75 2.03
CA ILE A 52 3.53 7.73 2.95
C ILE A 52 3.38 6.61 4.00
N GLY A 53 2.18 6.43 4.55
CA GLY A 53 1.89 5.35 5.51
C GLY A 53 2.04 3.97 4.89
N ASP A 54 1.54 3.78 3.67
CA ASP A 54 1.61 2.53 2.92
C ASP A 54 3.05 2.17 2.53
N LEU A 55 3.85 3.16 2.13
CA LEU A 55 5.27 2.99 1.84
C LEU A 55 6.06 2.64 3.09
N TYR A 56 5.79 3.31 4.22
CA TYR A 56 6.41 2.97 5.49
C TYR A 56 6.07 1.53 5.93
N LEU A 57 4.79 1.15 5.83
CA LEU A 57 4.34 -0.21 6.15
C LEU A 57 5.02 -1.23 5.23
N SER A 58 5.03 -0.98 3.92
CA SER A 58 5.67 -1.85 2.94
C SER A 58 7.15 -2.02 3.23
N TRP A 59 7.86 -0.92 3.51
CA TRP A 59 9.27 -0.94 3.90
C TRP A 59 9.52 -1.76 5.17
N ARG A 60 8.66 -1.61 6.19
CA ARG A 60 8.74 -2.39 7.42
C ARG A 60 8.54 -3.89 7.15
N LEU A 61 7.57 -4.26 6.32
CA LEU A 61 7.28 -5.65 5.93
C LEU A 61 8.42 -6.29 5.14
N PHE A 62 9.05 -5.54 4.24
CA PHE A 62 10.21 -6.02 3.47
C PHE A 62 11.41 -6.39 4.35
N ARG A 63 11.55 -5.74 5.51
CA ARG A 63 12.63 -6.02 6.48
C ARG A 63 12.34 -7.21 7.40
N MET A 64 11.13 -7.77 7.38
CA MET A 64 10.79 -8.97 8.17
C MET A 64 11.37 -10.24 7.53
N PRO A 65 11.65 -11.30 8.32
CA PRO A 65 12.09 -12.58 7.79
C PRO A 65 11.16 -13.15 6.71
N GLU A 66 11.72 -13.90 5.77
CA GLU A 66 10.93 -14.71 4.84
C GLU A 66 10.06 -15.69 5.64
N GLY A 67 8.77 -15.78 5.35
CA GLY A 67 7.83 -16.63 6.11
C GLY A 67 7.18 -15.97 7.31
N ALA A 68 7.48 -14.69 7.62
CA ALA A 68 6.75 -13.95 8.63
C ALA A 68 5.26 -13.83 8.29
N LEU A 69 4.41 -14.10 9.29
CA LEU A 69 2.96 -13.99 9.20
C LEU A 69 2.46 -12.84 10.07
N LEU A 70 1.47 -12.12 9.56
CA LEU A 70 0.79 -11.04 10.25
C LEU A 70 -0.64 -11.46 10.57
N TYR A 71 -1.11 -11.09 11.76
CA TYR A 71 -2.48 -11.33 12.19
C TYR A 71 -3.05 -10.04 12.79
N ASP A 72 -3.89 -9.37 12.01
CA ASP A 72 -4.56 -8.15 12.44
C ASP A 72 -5.84 -8.51 13.20
N VAL A 73 -5.94 -8.04 14.45
CA VAL A 73 -7.15 -8.21 15.28
C VAL A 73 -8.13 -7.08 15.02
N ASP A 74 -7.61 -5.85 15.00
CA ASP A 74 -8.34 -4.63 14.70
C ASP A 74 -7.37 -3.57 14.14
N ILE A 75 -7.85 -2.35 13.90
CA ILE A 75 -7.04 -1.28 13.29
C ILE A 75 -5.86 -0.81 14.16
N ARG A 76 -5.87 -1.11 15.45
CA ARG A 76 -4.85 -0.72 16.43
C ARG A 76 -3.98 -1.90 16.89
N HIS A 77 -4.44 -3.14 16.73
CA HIS A 77 -3.76 -4.33 17.23
C HIS A 77 -3.44 -5.33 16.13
N SER A 78 -2.16 -5.65 16.01
CA SER A 78 -1.61 -6.62 15.07
C SER A 78 -0.51 -7.43 15.73
N TYR A 79 -0.49 -8.74 15.48
CA TYR A 79 0.57 -9.65 15.90
C TYR A 79 1.45 -10.03 14.71
N VAL A 80 2.76 -10.15 14.96
CA VAL A 80 3.74 -10.62 13.97
C VAL A 80 4.35 -11.92 14.49
N PHE A 81 4.25 -12.97 13.66
CA PHE A 81 4.83 -14.27 13.94
C PHE A 81 6.05 -14.48 13.05
N SER A 82 7.21 -14.66 13.67
CA SER A 82 8.46 -14.97 12.98
C SER A 82 8.64 -16.48 12.89
N PRO A 83 9.19 -17.01 11.79
CA PRO A 83 9.55 -18.43 11.69
C PRO A 83 10.65 -18.77 12.71
N GLU A 84 10.61 -19.99 13.25
CA GLU A 84 11.73 -20.55 14.02
C GLU A 84 12.90 -20.82 13.07
N SER A 85 14.10 -20.43 13.50
CA SER A 85 15.37 -20.53 12.75
C SER A 85 15.94 -21.93 12.71
#